data_AF-A0AAV5Z958-F1
#
_entry.id   AF-A0AAV5Z958-F1
#
_cell.length_a   1.000
_cell.length_b   1.000
_cell.length_c   1.000
_cell.angle_alpha   90.00
_cell.angle_beta   90.00
_cell.angle_gamma   90.00
#
_symmetry.space_group_name_H-M   'P 1'
#
loop_
_entity.id
_entity.type
_entity.pdbx_description
1 polymer ?
#
loop_
_entity_poly.entity_id
_entity_poly.type
_entity_poly.pdbx_seq_one_letter_code
_entity_poly.pdbx_strand_id
1 'polypeptide(L)'
;MVKLIHVFQTPLALGGRSWTVEAWGQSQEDGRWEGWLVFVPADGSLPLATPRETTQSNRAALEYWALGLEPIYLEGAFARAVARAA
;
A
#
# COMPACT_ATOMS: atom_id res chain seq x y z
N MET A 1 9.60 -13.21 2.73
CA MET A 1 9.06 -12.73 4.03
C MET A 1 8.31 -11.43 3.80
N VAL A 2 7.09 -11.31 4.32
CA VAL A 2 6.26 -10.11 4.23
C VAL A 2 6.61 -9.14 5.37
N LYS A 3 6.66 -7.83 5.09
CA LYS A 3 6.96 -6.76 6.06
C LYS A 3 6.14 -5.50 5.78
N LEU A 4 5.75 -4.82 6.84
CA LEU A 4 5.31 -3.43 6.78
C LEU A 4 6.53 -2.54 6.48
N ILE A 5 6.42 -1.71 5.45
CA ILE A 5 7.49 -0.83 4.96
C ILE A 5 7.27 0.60 5.44
N HIS A 6 6.04 1.11 5.32
CA HIS A 6 5.71 2.47 5.69
C HIS A 6 4.23 2.59 6.08
N VAL A 7 3.93 3.45 7.05
CA VAL A 7 2.57 3.86 7.39
C VAL A 7 2.45 5.34 7.06
N PHE A 8 1.48 5.68 6.21
CA PHE A 8 1.24 7.07 5.83
C PHE A 8 0.59 7.81 6.99
N GLN A 9 1.14 8.96 7.35
CA GLN A 9 0.70 9.72 8.52
C GLN A 9 -0.67 10.36 8.33
N THR A 10 -0.99 10.77 7.10
CA THR A 10 -2.27 11.38 6.76
C THR A 10 -3.23 10.29 6.28
N PRO A 11 -4.34 10.03 6.99
CA PRO A 11 -5.34 9.09 6.54
C PRO A 11 -6.02 9.57 5.25
N LEU A 12 -6.42 8.61 4.41
CA LEU A 12 -7.15 8.88 3.19
C LEU A 12 -8.66 8.89 3.48
N ALA A 13 -9.33 10.00 3.21
CA ALA A 13 -10.78 10.15 3.38
C ALA A 13 -11.51 9.93 2.04
N LEU A 14 -12.09 8.75 1.84
CA LEU A 14 -12.80 8.37 0.61
C LEU A 14 -14.09 7.60 0.90
N GLY A 15 -15.14 7.91 0.14
CA GLY A 15 -16.44 7.23 0.27
C GLY A 15 -17.11 7.42 1.64
N GLY A 16 -16.83 8.53 2.32
CA GLY A 16 -17.34 8.81 3.67
C GLY A 16 -16.63 8.06 4.80
N ARG A 17 -15.52 7.36 4.52
CA ARG A 17 -14.71 6.63 5.50
C ARG A 17 -13.26 7.11 5.49
N SER A 18 -12.60 7.02 6.65
CA SER A 18 -11.17 7.25 6.79
C SER A 18 -10.40 5.92 6.74
N TRP A 19 -9.30 5.92 6.00
CA TRP A 19 -8.44 4.77 5.78
C TRP A 19 -7.00 5.10 6.15
N THR A 20 -6.41 4.32 7.07
CA THR A 20 -4.97 4.32 7.24
C THR A 20 -4.35 3.58 6.06
N VAL A 21 -3.36 4.19 5.41
CA VAL A 21 -2.66 3.57 4.29
C VAL A 21 -1.35 3.01 4.78
N GLU A 22 -1.06 1.77 4.38
CA GLU A 22 0.16 1.04 4.71
C GLU A 22 0.82 0.54 3.43
N ALA A 23 2.11 0.81 3.26
CA ALA A 23 2.92 0.16 2.25
C ALA A 23 3.52 -1.12 2.84
N TRP A 24 3.25 -2.24 2.18
CA TRP A 24 3.78 -3.55 2.53
C TRP A 24 4.71 -4.05 1.45
N GLY A 25 5.62 -4.96 1.82
CA GLY A 25 6.52 -5.57 0.87
C GLY A 25 6.92 -7.00 1.20
N GLN A 26 7.29 -7.75 0.16
CA GLN A 26 7.75 -9.12 0.28
C GLN A 26 9.07 -9.32 -0.46
N SER A 27 10.03 -9.93 0.22
CA SER A 27 11.27 -10.40 -0.40
C SER A 27 11.01 -11.60 -1.31
N GLN A 28 11.59 -11.57 -2.51
CA GLN A 28 11.62 -12.68 -3.47
C GLN A 28 12.94 -13.46 -3.36
N GLU A 29 13.00 -14.65 -3.97
CA GLU A 29 14.18 -15.52 -3.97
C GLU A 29 15.40 -14.88 -4.64
N ASP A 30 15.16 -14.02 -5.63
CA ASP A 30 16.20 -13.29 -6.38
C ASP A 30 16.71 -12.02 -5.67
N GLY A 31 16.26 -11.78 -4.42
CA GLY A 31 16.64 -10.63 -3.61
C GLY A 31 15.85 -9.35 -3.89
N ARG A 32 14.99 -9.33 -4.93
CA ARG A 32 14.09 -8.19 -5.18
C ARG A 32 12.94 -8.15 -4.17
N TRP A 33 12.29 -7.01 -4.12
CA TRP A 33 11.17 -6.75 -3.22
C TRP A 33 9.95 -6.30 -4.00
N GLU A 34 8.84 -7.00 -3.83
CA GLU A 34 7.55 -6.54 -4.35
C GLU A 34 6.88 -5.65 -3.31
N GLY A 35 6.18 -4.61 -3.78
CA GLY A 35 5.45 -3.65 -2.95
C GLY A 35 3.98 -3.56 -3.34
N TRP A 36 3.11 -3.40 -2.35
CA TRP A 36 1.68 -3.13 -2.52
C TRP A 36 1.17 -2.23 -1.38
N LEU A 37 -0.03 -1.69 -1.55
CA LEU A 37 -0.70 -0.85 -0.57
C LEU A 37 -1.85 -1.59 0.09
N VAL A 38 -2.02 -1.36 1.39
CA VAL A 38 -3.14 -1.85 2.20
C VAL A 38 -3.85 -0.65 2.79
N PHE A 39 -5.17 -0.63 2.65
CA PHE A 39 -6.07 0.39 3.19
C PHE A 39 -6.82 -0.22 4.37
N VAL A 40 -6.49 0.22 5.56
CA VAL A 40 -7.07 -0.25 6.82
C VAL A 40 -8.18 0.72 7.24
N PRO A 41 -9.45 0.26 7.30
CA PRO A 41 -10.55 1.14 7.66
C PRO A 41 -10.58 1.41 9.17
N ALA A 42 -10.92 2.64 9.55
CA ALA A 42 -11.01 3.02 10.97
C ALA A 42 -12.14 2.31 11.75
N ASP A 43 -13.14 1.75 11.05
CA ASP A 43 -14.30 1.09 11.65
C ASP A 43 -14.11 -0.41 11.89
N GLY A 44 -12.92 -0.94 11.66
CA GLY A 44 -12.58 -2.35 11.90
C GLY A 44 -13.12 -3.32 10.84
N SER A 45 -13.70 -2.83 9.74
CA SER A 45 -14.03 -3.67 8.59
C SER A 45 -12.77 -4.25 7.91
N LEU A 46 -12.95 -5.16 6.95
CA LEU A 46 -11.83 -5.83 6.30
C LEU A 46 -10.93 -4.83 5.54
N PRO A 47 -9.59 -4.93 5.68
CA PRO A 47 -8.68 -4.13 4.88
C PRO A 47 -8.78 -4.43 3.39
N LEU A 48 -8.55 -3.42 2.56
CA LEU A 48 -8.44 -3.57 1.11
C LEU A 48 -6.97 -3.56 0.72
N ALA A 49 -6.56 -4.44 -0.18
CA ALA A 49 -5.18 -4.50 -0.66
C ALA A 49 -5.14 -4.40 -2.17
N THR A 50 -4.21 -3.59 -2.68
CA THR A 50 -3.89 -3.56 -4.11
C THR A 50 -3.21 -4.86 -4.52
N PRO A 51 -3.17 -5.16 -5.84
CA PRO A 51 -2.13 -6.01 -6.39
C PRO A 51 -0.72 -5.42 -6.13
N ARG A 52 0.30 -6.09 -6.65
CA ARG A 52 1.65 -5.54 -6.72
C ARG A 52 1.67 -4.21 -7.47
N GLU A 53 2.11 -3.15 -6.79
CA GLU A 53 2.29 -1.80 -7.33
C GLU A 53 3.69 -1.60 -7.91
N THR A 54 4.70 -2.26 -7.34
CA THR A 54 6.08 -2.13 -7.80
C THR A 54 6.93 -3.36 -7.50
N THR A 55 8.06 -3.48 -8.20
CA THR A 55 9.16 -4.39 -7.85
C THR A 55 10.45 -3.58 -7.79
N GLN A 56 11.15 -3.68 -6.66
CA GLN A 56 12.34 -2.91 -6.33
C GLN A 56 13.54 -3.82 -6.15
N SER A 57 14.73 -3.30 -6.38
CA SER A 57 15.97 -4.10 -6.32
C SER A 57 16.30 -4.59 -4.91
N ASN A 58 15.84 -3.88 -3.88
CA ASN A 58 16.01 -4.25 -2.48
C ASN A 58 14.97 -3.53 -1.60
N ARG A 59 14.99 -3.82 -0.28
CA ARG A 59 14.06 -3.22 0.70
C ARG A 59 14.19 -1.70 0.81
N ALA A 60 15.40 -1.14 0.77
CA ALA A 60 15.61 0.29 0.92
C ALA A 60 15.06 1.08 -0.28
N ALA A 61 15.18 0.52 -1.49
CA ALA A 61 14.53 1.07 -2.68
C ALA A 61 13.00 1.02 -2.58
N LEU A 62 12.44 -0.02 -1.96
CA LEU A 62 11.01 -0.09 -1.68
C LEU A 62 10.54 0.94 -0.64
N GLU A 63 11.34 1.19 0.39
CA GLU A 63 11.06 2.24 1.38
C GLU A 63 11.10 3.63 0.73
N TYR A 64 12.09 3.89 -0.13
CA TYR A 64 12.16 5.14 -0.90
C TYR A 64 10.95 5.33 -1.83
N TRP A 65 10.52 4.26 -2.52
CA TRP A 65 9.28 4.28 -3.31
C TRP A 65 8.08 4.68 -2.47
N ALA A 66 7.90 4.07 -1.29
CA ALA A 66 6.76 4.35 -0.42
C ALA A 66 6.74 5.80 0.07
N LEU A 67 7.91 6.35 0.45
CA LEU A 67 8.05 7.74 0.90
C LEU A 67 7.79 8.77 -0.23
N GLY A 68 7.95 8.36 -1.48
CA GLY A 68 7.70 9.21 -2.65
C GLY A 68 6.24 9.22 -3.13
N LEU A 69 5.33 8.46 -2.51
CA LEU A 69 3.94 8.41 -2.94
C LEU A 69 3.17 9.64 -2.49
N GLU A 70 2.58 10.34 -3.46
CA GLU A 70 1.73 11.49 -3.23
C GLU A 70 0.26 11.10 -3.00
N PRO A 71 -0.55 11.96 -2.35
CA PRO A 71 -1.96 11.66 -2.06
C PRO A 71 -2.77 11.21 -3.29
N ILE A 72 -2.55 11.84 -4.45
CA ILE A 72 -3.26 11.51 -5.69
C ILE A 72 -2.98 10.06 -6.17
N TYR A 73 -1.78 9.55 -5.90
CA TYR A 73 -1.45 8.15 -6.21
C TYR A 73 -2.23 7.20 -5.29
N LEU A 74 -2.36 7.54 -4.01
CA LEU A 74 -3.10 6.73 -3.03
C LEU A 74 -4.59 6.66 -3.37
N GLU A 75 -5.18 7.76 -3.84
CA GLU A 75 -6.57 7.77 -4.33
C GLU A 75 -6.78 6.81 -5.51
N GLY A 76 -5.89 6.86 -6.51
CA GLY A 76 -5.94 5.95 -7.65
C GLY A 76 -5.69 4.49 -7.26
N ALA A 77 -4.79 4.25 -6.31
CA ALA A 77 -4.52 2.92 -5.76
C ALA A 77 -5.72 2.36 -4.98
N PHE A 78 -6.44 3.21 -4.25
CA PHE A 78 -7.67 2.82 -3.56
C PHE A 78 -8.72 2.31 -4.55
N ALA A 79 -8.92 3.01 -5.68
CA ALA A 79 -9.83 2.57 -6.73
C ALA A 79 -9.47 1.18 -7.27
N ARG A 80 -8.17 0.88 -7.46
CA ARG A 80 -7.70 -0.46 -7.86
C ARG A 80 -7.96 -1.51 -6.78
N ALA A 81 -7.75 -1.18 -5.51
CA ALA A 81 -8.01 -2.09 -4.40
C ALA A 81 -9.50 -2.46 -4.28
N VAL A 82 -10.39 -1.47 -4.45
CA VAL A 82 -11.84 -1.69 -4.49
C VAL A 82 -12.23 -2.56 -5.68
N ALA A 83 -11.72 -2.27 -6.88
CA ALA A 83 -12.02 -3.04 -8.09
C ALA A 83 -11.57 -4.51 -7.98
N ARG A 84 -10.51 -4.80 -7.21
CA ARG A 84 -10.05 -6.17 -6.93
C ARG A 84 -10.94 -6.92 -5.94
N ALA A 85 -11.62 -6.21 -5.04
CA ALA A 85 -12.44 -6.80 -3.98
C ALA A 85 -13.91 -7.01 -4.38
N ALA A 86 -14.34 -6.41 -5.50
CA ALA A 86 -15.65 -6.61 -6.11
C ALA A 86 -15.72 -7.93 -6.89
#